data_AF-A0A6V8CLA6-F1
#
_entry.id   AF-A0A6V8CLA6-F1
#
_cell.length_a   1.000
_cell.length_b   1.000
_cell.length_c   1.000
_cell.angle_alpha   90.00
_cell.angle_beta   90.00
_cell.angle_gamma   90.00
#
_symmetry.space_group_name_H-M   'P 1'
#
loop_
_entity.id
_entity.type
_entity.pdbx_description
1 polymer ?
#
loop_
_entity_poly.entity_id
_entity_poly.type
_entity_poly.pdbx_seq_one_letter_code
_entity_poly.pdbx_strand_id
1 'polypeptide(L)'
;MMTTWESIGAMIYRQELDWDLMYDYFAGAIVVTFQKTERLIEDWRTENNRGSYFEWMQWLAERVIALEDDSPPIPAHILHKDWSPNF
;
A
#
# COMPACT_ATOMS: atom_id res chain seq x y z
N MET A 1 -5.87 -6.22 8.81
CA MET A 1 -4.91 -5.40 8.04
C MET A 1 -4.99 -5.73 6.55
N MET A 2 -4.78 -6.99 6.11
CA MET A 2 -4.87 -7.34 4.67
C MET A 2 -6.22 -7.00 4.02
N THR A 3 -7.35 -7.27 4.70
CA THR A 3 -8.69 -6.91 4.19
C THR A 3 -8.95 -5.39 4.13
N THR A 4 -8.25 -4.62 4.98
CA THR A 4 -8.27 -3.15 4.93
C THR A 4 -7.57 -2.67 3.67
N TRP A 5 -6.36 -3.19 3.40
CA TRP A 5 -5.62 -2.88 2.17
C TRP A 5 -6.36 -3.30 0.91
N GLU A 6 -7.00 -4.47 0.94
CA GLU A 6 -7.85 -4.94 -0.15
C GLU A 6 -8.99 -3.97 -0.47
N SER A 7 -9.69 -3.51 0.58
CA SER A 7 -10.78 -2.53 0.42
C SER A 7 -10.25 -1.19 -0.10
N ILE A 8 -9.12 -0.71 0.43
CA ILE A 8 -8.50 0.54 -0.01
C ILE A 8 -8.09 0.47 -1.49
N GLY A 9 -7.46 -0.61 -1.93
CA GLY A 9 -7.08 -0.77 -3.34
C GLY A 9 -8.29 -0.70 -4.28
N ALA A 10 -9.40 -1.35 -3.90
CA ALA A 10 -10.65 -1.26 -4.66
C ALA A 10 -11.25 0.16 -4.66
N MET A 11 -11.23 0.87 -3.52
CA MET A 11 -11.71 2.26 -3.43
C MET A 11 -10.89 3.22 -4.28
N ILE A 12 -9.55 3.10 -4.28
CA ILE A 12 -8.66 3.89 -5.13
C ILE A 12 -9.02 3.69 -6.61
N TYR A 13 -9.13 2.43 -7.05
CA TYR A 13 -9.46 2.13 -8.45
C TYR A 13 -10.82 2.72 -8.87
N ARG A 14 -11.79 2.75 -7.95
CA ARG A 14 -13.13 3.30 -8.17
C ARG A 14 -13.23 4.81 -7.96
N GLN A 15 -12.13 5.48 -7.61
CA GLN A 15 -12.09 6.92 -7.29
C GLN A 15 -12.98 7.27 -6.08
N GLU A 16 -13.17 6.33 -5.16
CA GLU A 16 -13.90 6.52 -3.89
C GLU A 16 -12.97 7.06 -2.79
N LEU A 17 -11.65 6.87 -2.94
CA LEU A 17 -10.60 7.39 -2.07
C LEU A 17 -9.52 8.04 -2.93
N ASP A 18 -8.93 9.12 -2.43
CA ASP A 18 -7.86 9.84 -3.10
C ASP A 18 -6.50 9.10 -3.00
N TRP A 19 -5.75 9.07 -4.11
CA TRP A 19 -4.46 8.39 -4.18
C TRP A 19 -3.42 9.05 -3.28
N ASP A 20 -3.31 10.37 -3.31
CA ASP A 20 -2.28 11.10 -2.55
C ASP A 20 -2.53 10.96 -1.04
N LEU A 21 -3.80 11.03 -0.62
CA LEU A 21 -4.19 10.76 0.76
C LEU A 21 -3.85 9.33 1.20
N MET A 22 -4.10 8.32 0.36
CA MET A 22 -3.72 6.95 0.67
C MET A 22 -2.21 6.80 0.76
N TYR A 23 -1.47 7.40 -0.16
CA TYR A 23 -0.02 7.34 -0.24
C TYR A 23 0.62 7.93 1.02
N ASP A 24 0.27 9.17 1.36
CA ASP A 24 0.84 9.91 2.51
C ASP A 24 0.61 9.18 3.85
N TYR A 25 -0.53 8.49 3.98
CA TYR A 25 -0.91 7.85 5.24
C TYR A 25 -0.48 6.39 5.34
N PHE A 26 -0.44 5.66 4.23
CA PHE A 26 -0.41 4.19 4.27
C PHE A 26 0.62 3.53 3.34
N ALA A 27 1.28 4.24 2.42
CA ALA A 27 2.17 3.65 1.41
C ALA A 27 3.13 2.59 1.98
N GLY A 28 3.95 2.99 2.96
CA GLY A 28 4.92 2.07 3.58
C GLY A 28 4.26 0.89 4.32
N ALA A 29 3.11 1.11 4.96
CA ALA A 29 2.40 0.03 5.68
C ALA A 29 1.81 -1.00 4.71
N ILE A 30 1.29 -0.56 3.56
CA ILE A 30 0.76 -1.42 2.50
C ILE A 30 1.88 -2.30 1.94
N VAL A 31 3.00 -1.69 1.53
CA VAL A 31 4.15 -2.40 0.94
C VAL A 31 4.72 -3.44 1.92
N VAL A 32 4.98 -3.03 3.17
CA VAL A 32 5.51 -3.94 4.20
C VAL A 32 4.54 -5.08 4.50
N THR A 33 3.23 -4.81 4.53
CA THR A 33 2.24 -5.88 4.75
C THR A 33 2.28 -6.86 3.57
N PHE A 34 2.25 -6.36 2.32
CA PHE A 34 2.27 -7.21 1.13
C PHE A 34 3.51 -8.10 1.07
N GLN A 35 4.71 -7.54 1.21
CA GLN A 35 5.95 -8.31 1.19
C GLN A 35 5.99 -9.40 2.28
N LYS A 36 5.43 -9.13 3.47
CA LYS A 36 5.37 -10.11 4.57
C LYS A 36 4.32 -11.19 4.37
N THR A 37 3.31 -10.96 3.54
CA THR A 37 2.18 -11.88 3.35
C THR A 37 2.08 -12.45 1.94
N GLU A 38 2.96 -12.05 1.02
CA GLU A 38 2.94 -12.48 -0.39
C GLU A 38 2.85 -14.00 -0.51
N ARG A 39 3.74 -14.72 0.17
CA ARG A 39 3.74 -16.18 0.14
C ARG A 39 2.44 -16.80 0.64
N LEU A 40 1.88 -16.25 1.72
CA LEU A 40 0.60 -16.71 2.28
C LEU A 40 -0.55 -16.51 1.28
N ILE A 41 -0.56 -15.37 0.59
CA ILE A 41 -1.56 -15.04 -0.43
C ILE A 41 -1.44 -16.03 -1.61
N GLU A 42 -0.23 -16.32 -2.08
CA GLU A 42 0.02 -17.31 -3.14
C GLU A 42 -0.46 -18.71 -2.77
N ASP A 43 -0.16 -19.17 -1.55
CA ASP A 43 -0.58 -20.46 -1.04
C ASP A 43 -2.12 -20.53 -0.99
N TRP A 44 -2.80 -19.50 -0.48
CA TRP A 44 -4.26 -19.42 -0.49
C TRP A 44 -4.88 -19.43 -1.88
N ARG A 45 -4.30 -18.69 -2.84
CA ARG A 45 -4.77 -18.67 -4.23
C ARG A 45 -4.68 -20.07 -4.85
N THR A 46 -3.60 -20.78 -4.57
CA THR A 46 -3.34 -22.14 -5.07
C THR A 46 -4.28 -23.16 -4.43
N GLU A 47 -4.31 -23.22 -3.10
CA GLU A 47 -5.09 -24.18 -2.32
C GLU A 47 -6.60 -24.05 -2.55
N ASN A 48 -7.09 -22.82 -2.72
CA ASN A 48 -8.51 -22.54 -2.91
C ASN A 48 -8.90 -22.38 -4.39
N ASN A 49 -7.97 -22.57 -5.33
CA ASN A 49 -8.15 -22.31 -6.77
C ASN A 49 -8.83 -20.96 -7.05
N ARG A 50 -8.34 -19.91 -6.38
CA ARG A 50 -8.90 -18.56 -6.47
C ARG A 50 -7.81 -17.50 -6.55
N GLY A 51 -7.43 -17.17 -7.78
CA GLY A 51 -6.39 -16.17 -8.06
C GLY A 51 -6.70 -14.76 -7.56
N SER A 52 -7.98 -14.42 -7.38
CA SER A 52 -8.41 -13.06 -7.01
C SER A 52 -8.23 -12.72 -5.53
N TYR A 53 -7.71 -13.64 -4.70
CA TYR A 53 -7.52 -13.33 -3.29
C TYR A 53 -6.44 -12.26 -3.10
N PHE A 54 -6.79 -11.20 -2.38
CA PHE A 54 -5.90 -10.09 -2.06
C PHE A 54 -5.29 -9.42 -3.30
N GLU A 55 -6.03 -9.40 -4.41
CA GLU A 55 -5.56 -8.86 -5.69
C GLU A 55 -5.42 -7.33 -5.64
N TRP A 56 -6.33 -6.65 -4.94
CA TRP A 56 -6.29 -5.19 -4.81
C TRP A 56 -5.18 -4.73 -3.88
N MET A 57 -4.93 -5.47 -2.81
CA MET A 57 -3.79 -5.23 -1.93
C MET A 57 -2.45 -5.39 -2.69
N GLN A 58 -2.30 -6.45 -3.49
CA GLN A 58 -1.12 -6.64 -4.34
C GLN A 58 -0.98 -5.49 -5.35
N TRP A 59 -2.04 -5.21 -6.10
CA TRP A 59 -2.06 -4.13 -7.09
C TRP A 59 -1.65 -2.78 -6.48
N LEU A 60 -2.17 -2.48 -5.29
CA LEU A 60 -1.85 -1.24 -4.58
C LEU A 60 -0.38 -1.18 -4.16
N ALA A 61 0.15 -2.26 -3.59
CA ALA A 61 1.55 -2.33 -3.19
C ALA A 61 2.50 -2.19 -4.38
N GLU A 62 2.22 -2.87 -5.50
CA GLU A 62 3.03 -2.78 -6.72
C GLU A 62 3.05 -1.37 -7.31
N ARG A 63 1.94 -0.62 -7.23
CA ARG A 63 1.90 0.78 -7.69
C ARG A 63 2.75 1.69 -6.80
N VAL A 64 2.70 1.50 -5.49
CA VAL A 64 3.56 2.25 -4.55
C VAL A 64 5.03 1.95 -4.84
N ILE A 65 5.41 0.67 -4.96
CA ILE A 65 6.79 0.28 -5.27
C ILE A 65 7.26 0.90 -6.59
N ALA A 66 6.45 0.82 -7.64
CA ALA A 66 6.81 1.39 -8.94
C ALA A 66 6.97 2.92 -8.90
N LEU A 67 6.15 3.62 -8.11
CA LEU A 67 6.27 5.06 -7.92
C LEU A 67 7.57 5.42 -7.17
N GLU A 68 7.90 4.67 -6.12
CA GLU A 68 9.09 4.91 -5.30
C GLU A 68 10.39 4.49 -5.97
N ASP A 69 10.35 3.52 -6.89
CA ASP A 69 11.48 3.14 -7.74
C ASP A 69 11.85 4.28 -8.71
N ASP A 70 10.87 5.02 -9.22
CA ASP A 70 11.08 6.17 -10.12
C ASP A 70 11.43 7.46 -9.34
N SER A 71 10.71 7.70 -8.24
CA SER A 71 10.86 8.91 -7.41
C SER A 71 10.85 8.55 -5.92
N PRO A 72 11.99 8.15 -5.34
CA PRO A 72 12.08 7.78 -3.94
C PRO A 72 11.68 8.94 -3.00
N PRO A 73 10.79 8.72 -2.01
CA PRO A 73 10.38 9.78 -1.08
C PRO A 73 11.53 10.12 -0.13
N ILE A 74 11.63 11.41 0.25
CA ILE A 74 12.53 11.83 1.32
C ILE A 74 11.86 11.51 2.66
N PRO A 75 12.49 10.74 3.57
CA PRO A 75 11.90 10.43 4.86
C PRO A 75 11.47 11.68 5.63
N ALA A 76 10.28 11.66 6.23
CA ALA A 76 9.72 12.82 6.94
C ALA A 76 10.64 13.32 8.09
N HIS A 77 11.33 12.42 8.79
CA HIS A 77 12.29 12.79 9.84
C HIS A 77 13.53 13.54 9.32
N ILE A 78 13.75 13.54 8.00
CA ILE A 78 14.78 14.32 7.30
C ILE A 78 14.16 15.58 6.72
N LEU A 79 13.10 15.45 5.91
CA LEU A 79 12.47 16.56 5.19
C LEU A 79 11.88 17.62 6.12
N HIS A 80 11.29 17.19 7.24
CA HIS A 80 10.60 18.05 8.19
C HIS A 80 11.31 18.10 9.56
N LYS A 81 12.64 17.88 9.58
CA LYS A 81 13.44 17.87 10.81
C LYS A 81 13.29 19.14 11.67
N ASP A 82 13.01 20.27 11.02
CA ASP A 82 12.90 21.59 11.66
C ASP A 82 11.42 21.99 11.92
N TRP A 83 10.47 21.08 11.68
CA TRP A 83 9.06 21.35 11.91
C TRP A 83 8.78 21.52 13.41
N SER A 84 8.06 22.60 13.74
CA SER A 84 7.56 22.87 15.08
C SER A 84 6.04 23.06 15.06
N PRO A 85 5.29 22.47 16.00
CA PRO A 85 3.88 22.76 16.14
C PRO A 85 3.68 24.22 16.58
N ASN A 86 2.83 24.96 15.86
CA ASN A 86 2.36 26.26 16.31
C ASN A 86 1.17 26.03 17.25
N PHE A 87 1.31 26.45 18.50
CA PHE A 87 0.24 26.46 19.50
C PHE A 87 -0.17 27.90 19.81
#